data_AF-A0A2K1LAL7-F1
#
_entry.id   AF-A0A2K1LAL7-F1
#
_cell.length_a   1.000
_cell.length_b   1.000
_cell.length_c   1.000
_cell.angle_alpha   90.00
_cell.angle_beta   90.00
_cell.angle_gamma   90.00
#
_symmetry.space_group_name_H-M   'P 1'
#
loop_
_entity.id
_entity.type
_entity.pdbx_description
1 polymer ?
#
loop_
_entity_poly.entity_id
_entity_poly.type
_entity_poly.pdbx_seq_one_letter_code
_entity_poly.pdbx_strand_id
1 'polypeptide(L)'
;MWDLLNVSIPAVALVPLMAITFVAWFFLQQNAKSSDIRKAEFRRLQRLAMEEHERAERELENEYMRHSQVDSRKGNVSFRGEGAPAHGYGISRVDRYDVGRGDWRDSEAESRSKNQAEKVEYTRRNVFEEDSRRTQPETEDCKRREFCEDTRTRQTEEEVEWQRRKADLEAQAKREAEEESKRRASADDEKMWEEQESQESPRHAQSVPNLNCIVCQKPTKRRCSRCKSISYCSRECQVKHWSEEHKFQCQPLDAGTSPRSSVDDDTE
;
A
#
# COMPACT_ATOMS: atom_id res chain seq x y z
N MET A 1 -40.39 40.47 14.25
CA MET A 1 -39.13 39.73 13.92
C MET A 1 -38.36 39.29 15.18
N TRP A 2 -38.88 39.52 16.40
CA TRP A 2 -38.27 39.07 17.67
C TRP A 2 -39.01 37.89 18.32
N ASP A 3 -40.14 37.44 17.77
CA ASP A 3 -40.99 36.40 18.38
C ASP A 3 -40.51 34.94 18.11
N LEU A 4 -39.41 34.75 17.38
CA LEU A 4 -38.84 33.42 17.11
C LEU A 4 -37.77 32.99 18.13
N LEU A 5 -37.43 33.84 19.12
CA LEU A 5 -36.38 33.57 20.11
C LEU A 5 -36.89 33.16 21.50
N ASN A 6 -38.19 33.08 21.71
CA ASN A 6 -38.78 32.56 22.97
C ASN A 6 -39.01 31.04 22.92
N VAL A 7 -38.01 30.28 22.46
CA VAL A 7 -37.99 28.83 22.65
C VAL A 7 -37.40 28.57 24.04
N SER A 8 -38.25 28.44 25.05
CA SER A 8 -37.86 27.90 26.36
C SER A 8 -37.50 26.44 26.17
N ILE A 9 -36.23 26.17 25.84
CA ILE A 9 -35.69 24.80 25.81
C ILE A 9 -35.85 24.26 27.24
N PRO A 10 -36.68 23.22 27.46
CA PRO A 10 -36.87 22.67 28.80
C PRO A 10 -35.50 22.24 29.34
N ALA A 11 -35.22 22.49 30.62
CA ALA A 11 -33.92 22.19 31.24
C ALA A 11 -33.45 20.74 31.00
N VAL A 12 -34.39 19.82 30.77
CA VAL A 12 -34.19 18.42 30.40
C VAL A 12 -33.41 18.24 29.09
N ALA A 13 -33.51 19.17 28.14
CA ALA A 13 -32.78 19.12 26.86
C ALA A 13 -31.45 19.91 26.89
N LEU A 14 -31.26 20.83 27.83
CA LEU A 14 -30.00 21.58 27.98
C LEU A 14 -28.88 20.71 28.55
N VAL A 15 -29.19 19.87 29.55
CA VAL A 15 -28.21 18.97 30.17
C VAL A 15 -27.53 18.02 29.16
N PRO A 16 -28.25 17.29 28.29
CA PRO A 16 -27.61 16.42 27.31
C PRO A 16 -26.84 17.20 26.24
N LEU A 17 -27.30 18.39 25.83
CA LEU A 17 -26.56 19.24 24.88
C LEU A 17 -25.24 19.75 25.47
N MET A 18 -25.24 20.14 26.75
CA MET A 18 -24.02 20.53 27.46
C MET A 18 -23.07 19.34 27.63
N ALA A 19 -23.60 18.14 27.88
CA ALA A 19 -22.78 16.92 27.94
C ALA A 19 -22.15 16.58 26.57
N ILE A 20 -22.92 16.64 25.48
CA ILE A 20 -22.43 16.38 24.12
C ILE A 20 -21.37 17.40 23.72
N THR A 21 -21.59 18.69 23.99
CA THR A 21 -20.61 19.74 23.68
C THR A 21 -19.35 19.61 24.52
N PHE A 22 -19.46 19.23 25.80
CA PHE A 22 -18.29 18.96 26.65
C PHE A 22 -17.50 17.74 26.18
N VAL A 23 -18.18 16.65 25.83
CA VAL A 23 -17.54 15.44 25.30
C VAL A 23 -16.86 15.74 23.96
N ALA A 24 -17.55 16.43 23.05
CA ALA A 24 -16.97 16.87 21.78
C ALA A 24 -15.75 17.76 22.00
N TRP A 25 -15.83 18.75 22.90
CA TRP A 25 -14.70 19.60 23.28
C TRP A 25 -13.54 18.80 23.87
N PHE A 26 -13.81 17.85 24.76
CA PHE A 26 -12.78 17.00 25.37
C PHE A 26 -12.06 16.14 24.32
N PHE A 27 -12.79 15.52 23.40
CA PHE A 27 -12.21 14.76 22.30
C PHE A 27 -11.41 15.65 21.36
N LEU A 28 -11.92 16.83 20.99
CA LEU A 28 -11.17 17.79 20.18
C LEU A 28 -9.89 18.25 20.90
N GLN A 29 -9.94 18.46 22.21
CA GLN A 29 -8.78 18.85 23.02
C GLN A 29 -7.74 17.72 23.13
N GLN A 30 -8.17 16.46 23.31
CA GLN A 30 -7.28 15.30 23.30
C GLN A 30 -6.64 15.09 21.92
N ASN A 31 -7.43 15.24 20.85
CA ASN A 31 -6.95 15.10 19.48
C ASN A 31 -5.99 16.23 19.10
N ALA A 32 -6.25 17.46 19.55
CA ALA A 32 -5.34 18.59 19.36
C ALA A 32 -3.99 18.34 20.05
N LYS A 33 -4.00 17.98 21.34
CA LYS A 33 -2.76 17.68 22.11
C LYS A 33 -1.95 16.55 21.47
N SER A 34 -2.61 15.45 21.06
CA SER A 34 -1.91 14.35 20.38
C SER A 34 -1.41 14.74 18.98
N SER A 35 -2.09 15.64 18.27
CA SER A 35 -1.60 16.17 16.99
C SER A 35 -0.36 17.05 17.16
N ASP A 36 -0.31 17.86 18.21
CA ASP A 36 0.82 18.75 18.48
C ASP A 36 2.06 17.98 18.93
N ILE A 37 1.88 16.94 19.74
CA ILE A 37 2.96 16.01 20.12
C ILE A 37 3.53 15.32 18.87
N ARG A 38 2.66 14.74 18.02
CA ARG A 38 3.09 14.09 16.76
C ARG A 38 3.81 15.06 15.82
N LYS A 39 3.33 16.31 15.69
CA LYS A 39 4.00 17.36 14.89
C LYS A 39 5.32 17.83 15.50
N ALA A 40 5.45 17.82 16.83
CA ALA A 40 6.69 18.18 17.51
C ALA A 40 7.76 17.08 17.34
N GLU A 41 7.35 15.81 17.48
CA GLU A 41 8.20 14.65 17.24
C GLU A 41 8.65 14.59 15.78
N PHE A 42 7.73 14.80 14.83
CA PHE A 42 8.06 14.85 13.41
C PHE A 42 9.12 15.93 13.11
N ARG A 43 8.93 17.17 13.61
CA ARG A 43 9.92 18.25 13.44
C ARG A 43 11.25 17.94 14.10
N ARG A 44 11.27 17.22 15.23
CA ARG A 44 12.50 16.77 15.90
C ARG A 44 13.24 15.73 15.05
N LEU A 45 12.53 14.71 14.56
CA LEU A 45 13.09 13.68 13.68
C LEU A 45 13.62 14.29 12.38
N GLN A 46 12.90 15.26 11.81
CA GLN A 46 13.34 15.98 10.62
C GLN A 46 14.67 16.73 10.85
N ARG A 47 14.86 17.37 12.02
CA ARG A 47 16.15 18.00 12.36
C ARG A 47 17.28 16.98 12.51
N LEU A 48 17.03 15.88 13.22
CA LEU A 48 18.04 14.83 13.38
C LEU A 48 18.43 14.22 12.03
N ALA A 49 17.46 14.01 11.13
CA ALA A 49 17.73 13.52 9.78
C ALA A 49 18.60 14.50 8.98
N MET A 50 18.37 15.81 9.09
CA MET A 50 19.23 16.82 8.45
C MET A 50 20.64 16.84 9.07
N GLU A 51 20.77 16.75 10.38
CA GLU A 51 22.08 16.70 11.06
C GLU A 51 22.90 15.46 10.68
N GLU A 52 22.26 14.29 10.59
CA GLU A 52 22.91 13.06 10.12
C GLU A 52 23.30 13.16 8.65
N HIS A 53 22.45 13.76 7.81
CA HIS A 53 22.77 14.02 6.40
C HIS A 53 23.99 14.95 6.26
N GLU A 54 24.01 16.07 6.98
CA GLU A 54 25.15 16.99 7.00
C GLU A 54 26.42 16.33 7.56
N ARG A 55 26.28 15.40 8.51
CA ARG A 55 27.43 14.62 9.02
C ARG A 55 27.97 13.69 7.94
N ALA A 56 27.10 12.97 7.24
CA ALA A 56 27.47 12.08 6.14
C ALA A 56 28.15 12.85 5.00
N GLU A 57 27.63 14.02 4.62
CA GLU A 57 28.26 14.87 3.61
C GLU A 57 29.67 15.32 4.02
N ARG A 58 29.84 15.74 5.28
CA ARG A 58 31.17 16.10 5.81
C ARG A 58 32.12 14.91 5.83
N GLU A 59 31.64 13.72 6.14
CA GLU A 59 32.47 12.50 6.10
C GLU A 59 32.92 12.17 4.68
N LEU A 60 32.01 12.27 3.70
CA LEU A 60 32.33 12.10 2.28
C LEU A 60 33.34 13.14 1.80
N GLU A 61 33.17 14.41 2.17
CA GLU A 61 34.11 15.46 1.82
C GLU A 61 35.50 15.21 2.44
N ASN A 62 35.55 14.80 3.71
CA ASN A 62 36.80 14.44 4.38
C ASN A 62 37.48 13.21 3.75
N GLU A 63 36.70 12.21 3.33
CA GLU A 63 37.22 11.05 2.60
C GLU A 63 37.76 11.45 1.23
N TYR A 64 37.02 12.27 0.49
CA TYR A 64 37.45 12.85 -0.79
C TYR A 64 38.78 13.61 -0.63
N MET A 65 38.89 14.46 0.40
CA MET A 65 40.12 15.20 0.70
C MET A 65 41.29 14.27 1.05
N ARG A 66 41.05 13.18 1.79
CA ARG A 66 42.08 12.15 2.05
C ARG A 66 42.54 11.47 0.77
N HIS A 67 41.63 11.06 -0.11
CA HIS A 67 41.98 10.45 -1.39
C HIS A 67 42.77 11.42 -2.30
N SER A 68 42.33 12.68 -2.38
CA SER A 68 43.02 13.72 -3.16
C SER A 68 44.46 13.99 -2.68
N GLN A 69 44.69 13.97 -1.36
CA GLN A 69 46.03 14.17 -0.79
C GLN A 69 46.97 12.99 -1.09
N VAL A 70 46.47 11.76 -1.15
CA VAL A 70 47.25 10.57 -1.52
C VAL A 70 47.67 10.62 -2.99
N ASP A 71 46.79 11.08 -3.88
CA ASP A 71 47.09 11.22 -5.31
C ASP A 71 48.14 12.31 -5.57
N SER A 72 48.04 13.44 -4.85
CA SER A 72 49.06 14.49 -4.88
C SER A 72 50.43 14.03 -4.36
N ARG A 73 50.45 13.10 -3.38
CA ARG A 73 51.70 12.53 -2.83
C ARG A 73 52.34 11.51 -3.78
N LYS A 74 51.53 10.73 -4.51
CA LYS A 74 52.02 9.80 -5.54
C LYS A 74 52.60 10.52 -6.77
N GLY A 75 52.07 11.70 -7.11
CA GLY A 75 52.60 12.54 -8.20
C GLY A 75 53.92 13.25 -7.92
N ASN A 76 54.37 13.31 -6.65
CA ASN A 76 55.56 14.07 -6.24
C ASN A 76 56.78 13.20 -5.90
N VAL A 77 56.72 11.88 -6.17
CA VAL A 77 57.89 10.99 -6.08
C VAL A 77 58.72 11.15 -7.37
N SER A 78 59.42 12.28 -7.49
CA SER A 78 60.50 12.40 -8.46
C SER A 78 61.64 11.47 -8.04
N PHE A 79 61.88 10.43 -8.84
CA PHE A 79 63.00 9.51 -8.71
C PHE A 79 64.32 10.30 -8.74
N ARG A 80 64.85 10.61 -7.55
CA ARG A 80 66.18 11.21 -7.38
C ARG A 80 67.19 10.13 -7.73
N GLY A 81 67.70 10.15 -8.95
CA GLY A 81 68.72 9.20 -9.41
C GLY A 81 69.96 9.28 -8.53
N GLU A 82 70.16 8.25 -7.71
CA GLU A 82 71.41 8.03 -6.98
C GLU A 82 72.49 7.65 -7.99
N GLY A 83 73.50 8.52 -8.14
CA GLY A 83 74.63 8.31 -9.03
C GLY A 83 75.46 7.10 -8.59
N ALA A 84 75.76 6.23 -9.55
CA ALA A 84 76.67 5.11 -9.38
C ALA A 84 78.10 5.59 -9.05
N PRO A 85 78.84 4.93 -8.13
CA PRO A 85 80.22 5.29 -7.84
C PRO A 85 81.15 4.89 -8.99
N ALA A 86 82.00 5.82 -9.41
CA ALA A 86 83.03 5.59 -10.41
C ALA A 86 84.10 4.63 -9.87
N HIS A 87 84.19 3.43 -10.46
CA HIS A 87 85.31 2.52 -10.23
C HIS A 87 86.59 3.08 -10.90
N GLY A 88 87.56 3.48 -10.08
CA GLY A 88 88.90 3.87 -10.51
C GLY A 88 89.68 2.64 -10.99
N TYR A 89 90.22 2.72 -12.20
CA TYR A 89 91.14 1.73 -12.75
C TYR A 89 92.53 1.94 -12.12
N GLY A 90 92.92 1.02 -11.22
CA GLY A 90 94.30 0.88 -10.77
C GLY A 90 95.04 -0.08 -11.70
N ILE A 91 95.89 0.47 -12.57
CA ILE A 91 96.84 -0.33 -13.36
C ILE A 91 97.94 -0.80 -12.41
N SER A 92 98.04 -2.10 -12.16
CA SER A 92 99.20 -2.72 -11.52
C SER A 92 99.72 -3.88 -12.36
N ARG A 93 100.96 -3.66 -12.84
CA ARG A 93 102.05 -4.56 -13.18
C ARG A 93 101.69 -6.04 -13.40
N VAL A 94 101.74 -6.44 -14.67
CA VAL A 94 101.78 -7.81 -15.17
C VAL A 94 102.91 -8.62 -14.53
N ASP A 95 102.56 -9.66 -13.78
CA ASP A 95 103.43 -10.81 -13.55
C ASP A 95 103.11 -11.89 -14.58
N ARG A 96 104.18 -12.30 -15.26
CA ARG A 96 104.21 -13.27 -16.34
C ARG A 96 104.16 -14.68 -15.75
N TYR A 97 103.01 -15.34 -15.86
CA TYR A 97 102.89 -16.79 -15.66
C TYR A 97 102.44 -17.48 -16.95
N ASP A 98 103.03 -18.64 -17.15
CA ASP A 98 102.96 -19.53 -18.31
C ASP A 98 101.52 -19.84 -18.73
N VAL A 99 101.14 -19.42 -19.94
CA VAL A 99 99.89 -19.85 -20.56
C VAL A 99 100.14 -21.19 -21.21
N GLY A 100 99.82 -22.25 -20.49
CA GLY A 100 99.56 -23.57 -21.06
C GLY A 100 98.59 -23.41 -22.23
N ARG A 101 99.00 -23.94 -23.39
CA ARG A 101 98.23 -23.91 -24.64
C ARG A 101 97.05 -24.89 -24.51
N GLY A 102 95.98 -24.41 -23.88
CA GLY A 102 94.73 -25.13 -23.69
C GLY A 102 93.58 -24.15 -23.55
N ASP A 103 92.74 -24.12 -24.58
CA ASP A 103 91.32 -23.81 -24.47
C ASP A 103 90.84 -22.43 -23.97
N TRP A 104 91.35 -21.34 -24.57
CA TRP A 104 90.76 -20.00 -24.41
C TRP A 104 89.57 -19.75 -25.33
N ARG A 105 89.45 -20.51 -26.42
CA ARG A 105 88.45 -20.29 -27.47
C ARG A 105 87.09 -20.92 -27.10
N ASP A 106 87.06 -22.04 -26.37
CA ASP A 106 85.80 -22.63 -25.92
C ASP A 106 85.25 -21.88 -24.69
N SER A 107 86.13 -21.33 -23.83
CA SER A 107 85.72 -20.46 -22.70
C SER A 107 85.01 -19.16 -23.15
N GLU A 108 85.49 -18.49 -24.21
CA GLU A 108 84.80 -17.32 -24.78
C GLU A 108 83.52 -17.70 -25.52
N ALA A 109 83.51 -18.83 -26.24
CA ALA A 109 82.32 -19.33 -26.93
C ALA A 109 81.23 -19.74 -25.94
N GLU A 110 81.59 -20.40 -24.84
CA GLU A 110 80.69 -20.77 -23.75
C GLU A 110 80.16 -19.54 -23.02
N SER A 111 81.00 -18.53 -22.77
CA SER A 111 80.58 -17.25 -22.18
C SER A 111 79.62 -16.48 -23.09
N ARG A 112 79.85 -16.47 -24.41
CA ARG A 112 78.91 -15.88 -25.39
C ARG A 112 77.59 -16.64 -25.44
N SER A 113 77.64 -17.98 -25.38
CA SER A 113 76.46 -18.84 -25.35
C SER A 113 75.62 -18.58 -24.07
N LYS A 114 76.28 -18.49 -22.91
CA LYS A 114 75.62 -18.13 -21.63
C LYS A 114 74.99 -16.74 -21.67
N ASN A 115 75.71 -15.74 -22.16
CA ASN A 115 75.18 -14.37 -22.32
C ASN A 115 74.03 -14.32 -23.34
N GLN A 116 74.07 -15.13 -24.39
CA GLN A 116 72.98 -15.22 -25.38
C GLN A 116 71.74 -15.89 -24.77
N ALA A 117 71.92 -16.98 -24.01
CA ALA A 117 70.84 -17.64 -23.28
C ALA A 117 70.22 -16.70 -22.23
N GLU A 118 71.05 -15.96 -21.48
CA GLU A 118 70.60 -14.98 -20.49
C GLU A 118 69.84 -13.82 -21.15
N LYS A 119 70.28 -13.35 -22.31
CA LYS A 119 69.57 -12.32 -23.08
C LYS A 119 68.21 -12.81 -23.61
N VAL A 120 68.13 -14.07 -24.03
CA VAL A 120 66.87 -14.69 -24.48
C VAL A 120 65.90 -14.82 -23.31
N GLU A 121 66.37 -15.28 -22.15
CA GLU A 121 65.56 -15.36 -20.92
C GLU A 121 65.10 -13.97 -20.43
N TYR A 122 65.99 -12.97 -20.46
CA TYR A 122 65.64 -11.58 -20.15
C TYR A 122 64.54 -11.05 -21.08
N THR A 123 64.68 -11.29 -22.39
CA THR A 123 63.68 -10.87 -23.39
C THR A 123 62.35 -11.58 -23.16
N ARG A 124 62.36 -12.89 -22.89
CA ARG A 124 61.16 -13.68 -22.60
C ARG A 124 60.42 -13.17 -21.37
N ARG A 125 61.15 -12.86 -20.30
CA ARG A 125 60.59 -12.31 -19.06
C ARG A 125 59.92 -10.96 -19.32
N ASN A 126 60.58 -10.06 -20.06
CA ASN A 126 60.03 -8.75 -20.38
C ASN A 126 58.78 -8.82 -21.25
N VAL A 127 58.75 -9.71 -22.26
CA VAL A 127 57.55 -9.92 -23.08
C VAL A 127 56.39 -10.43 -22.23
N PHE A 128 56.62 -11.38 -21.33
CA PHE A 128 55.59 -11.88 -20.42
C PHE A 128 55.10 -10.78 -19.45
N GLU A 129 56.02 -9.95 -18.95
CA GLU A 129 55.68 -8.85 -18.04
C GLU A 129 54.93 -7.72 -18.75
N GLU A 130 55.27 -7.40 -20.01
CA GLU A 130 54.51 -6.48 -20.86
C GLU A 130 53.12 -7.02 -21.21
N ASP A 131 53.01 -8.30 -21.56
CA ASP A 131 51.72 -8.93 -21.88
C ASP A 131 50.82 -9.03 -20.64
N SER A 132 51.40 -9.33 -19.48
CA SER A 132 50.70 -9.28 -18.19
C SER A 132 50.25 -7.86 -17.83
N ARG A 133 51.10 -6.84 -18.07
CA ARG A 133 50.73 -5.43 -17.90
C ARG A 133 49.62 -4.99 -18.85
N ARG A 134 49.55 -5.54 -20.06
CA ARG A 134 48.48 -5.24 -21.03
C ARG A 134 47.16 -5.92 -20.67
N THR A 135 47.20 -7.17 -20.23
CA THR A 135 45.98 -7.98 -19.95
C THR A 135 45.33 -7.64 -18.60
N GLN A 136 46.09 -7.20 -17.60
CA GLN A 136 45.52 -6.76 -16.30
C GLN A 136 44.42 -5.70 -16.43
N PRO A 137 44.61 -4.54 -17.08
CA PRO A 137 43.55 -3.53 -17.19
C PRO A 137 42.33 -4.04 -17.94
N GLU A 138 42.50 -4.87 -18.98
CA GLU A 138 41.38 -5.48 -19.72
C GLU A 138 40.53 -6.40 -18.84
N THR A 139 41.18 -7.19 -17.97
CA THR A 139 40.47 -8.05 -17.01
C THR A 139 39.74 -7.26 -15.91
N GLU A 140 40.35 -6.17 -15.42
CA GLU A 140 39.72 -5.31 -14.42
C GLU A 140 38.55 -4.52 -15.01
N ASP A 141 38.64 -4.07 -16.27
CA ASP A 141 37.54 -3.43 -16.99
C ASP A 141 36.40 -4.40 -17.33
N CYS A 142 36.70 -5.69 -17.53
CA CYS A 142 35.69 -6.73 -17.64
C CYS A 142 34.92 -6.91 -16.32
N LYS A 143 35.64 -7.10 -15.21
CA LYS A 143 35.04 -7.23 -13.86
C LYS A 143 34.21 -6.01 -13.47
N ARG A 144 34.69 -4.80 -13.79
CA ARG A 144 33.95 -3.55 -13.53
C ARG A 144 32.62 -3.52 -14.30
N ARG A 145 32.62 -3.96 -15.56
CA ARG A 145 31.39 -4.05 -16.37
C ARG A 145 30.41 -5.06 -15.80
N GLU A 146 30.88 -6.26 -15.45
CA GLU A 146 30.06 -7.30 -14.82
C GLU A 146 29.44 -6.80 -13.51
N PHE A 147 30.22 -6.14 -12.64
CA PHE A 147 29.70 -5.56 -11.41
C PHE A 147 28.65 -4.46 -11.65
N CYS A 148 28.87 -3.59 -12.64
CA CYS A 148 27.88 -2.58 -13.02
C CYS A 148 26.60 -3.19 -13.58
N GLU A 149 26.71 -4.26 -14.36
CA GLU A 149 25.56 -4.98 -14.92
C GLU A 149 24.76 -5.70 -13.83
N ASP A 150 25.43 -6.40 -12.91
CA ASP A 150 24.83 -7.07 -11.76
C ASP A 150 24.15 -6.09 -10.79
N THR A 151 24.76 -4.91 -10.58
CA THR A 151 24.13 -3.86 -9.77
C THR A 151 22.85 -3.35 -10.45
N ARG A 152 22.88 -3.20 -11.78
CA ARG A 152 21.73 -2.74 -12.56
C ARG A 152 20.60 -3.77 -12.57
N THR A 153 20.91 -5.06 -12.72
CA THR A 153 19.90 -6.12 -12.66
C THR A 153 19.25 -6.16 -11.28
N ARG A 154 20.03 -6.11 -10.20
CA ARG A 154 19.49 -6.05 -8.83
C ARG A 154 18.57 -4.85 -8.61
N GLN A 155 18.94 -3.67 -9.11
CA GLN A 155 18.08 -2.48 -9.06
C GLN A 155 16.76 -2.67 -9.82
N THR A 156 16.80 -3.28 -11.01
CA THR A 156 15.58 -3.56 -11.78
C THR A 156 14.69 -4.61 -11.12
N GLU A 157 15.28 -5.62 -10.48
CA GLU A 157 14.54 -6.65 -9.74
C GLU A 157 13.84 -6.05 -8.51
N GLU A 158 14.54 -5.22 -7.74
CA GLU A 158 13.97 -4.47 -6.62
C GLU A 158 12.82 -3.56 -7.07
N GLU A 159 12.96 -2.88 -8.21
CA GLU A 159 11.91 -2.04 -8.78
C GLU A 159 10.69 -2.88 -9.21
N VAL A 160 10.90 -4.02 -9.88
CA VAL A 160 9.83 -4.93 -10.28
C VAL A 160 9.11 -5.51 -9.06
N GLU A 161 9.84 -5.91 -8.02
CA GLU A 161 9.26 -6.38 -6.76
C GLU A 161 8.42 -5.28 -6.09
N TRP A 162 8.93 -4.05 -6.05
CA TRP A 162 8.19 -2.90 -5.54
C TRP A 162 6.89 -2.67 -6.31
N GLN A 163 6.93 -2.74 -7.65
CA GLN A 163 5.73 -2.59 -8.49
C GLN A 163 4.71 -3.71 -8.22
N ARG A 164 5.17 -4.96 -8.07
CA ARG A 164 4.28 -6.09 -7.73
C ARG A 164 3.63 -5.87 -6.37
N ARG A 165 4.40 -5.52 -5.34
CA ARG A 165 3.88 -5.24 -3.99
C ARG A 165 2.88 -4.09 -4.01
N LYS A 166 3.14 -3.04 -4.79
CA LYS A 166 2.22 -1.92 -4.96
C LYS A 166 0.91 -2.37 -5.61
N ALA A 167 0.98 -3.15 -6.69
CA ALA A 167 -0.20 -3.68 -7.37
C ALA A 167 -1.03 -4.61 -6.44
N ASP A 168 -0.37 -5.42 -5.61
CA ASP A 168 -1.04 -6.29 -4.64
C ASP A 168 -1.78 -5.46 -3.57
N LEU A 169 -1.17 -4.39 -3.07
CA LEU A 169 -1.82 -3.46 -2.12
C LEU A 169 -3.00 -2.74 -2.76
N GLU A 170 -2.87 -2.27 -4.01
CA GLU A 170 -3.97 -1.65 -4.74
C GLU A 170 -5.12 -2.64 -4.99
N ALA A 171 -4.81 -3.90 -5.34
CA ALA A 171 -5.80 -4.95 -5.51
C ALA A 171 -6.49 -5.33 -4.20
N GLN A 172 -5.76 -5.35 -3.08
CA GLN A 172 -6.33 -5.55 -1.75
C GLN A 172 -7.29 -4.40 -1.40
N ALA A 173 -6.85 -3.15 -1.55
CA ALA A 173 -7.68 -1.99 -1.28
C ALA A 173 -8.97 -1.99 -2.12
N LYS A 174 -8.89 -2.41 -3.38
CA LYS A 174 -10.07 -2.54 -4.25
C LYS A 174 -11.05 -3.61 -3.74
N ARG A 175 -10.55 -4.77 -3.31
CA ARG A 175 -11.38 -5.84 -2.74
C ARG A 175 -12.07 -5.40 -1.46
N GLU A 176 -11.34 -4.72 -0.57
CA GLU A 176 -11.88 -4.17 0.68
C GLU A 176 -12.96 -3.11 0.40
N ALA A 177 -12.75 -2.23 -0.58
CA ALA A 177 -13.74 -1.23 -0.98
C ALA A 177 -15.01 -1.87 -1.59
N GLU A 178 -14.86 -2.93 -2.38
CA GLU A 178 -16.00 -3.69 -2.92
C GLU A 178 -16.77 -4.42 -1.82
N GLU A 179 -16.06 -5.04 -0.87
CA GLU A 179 -16.68 -5.68 0.29
C GLU A 179 -17.40 -4.66 1.18
N GLU A 180 -16.81 -3.48 1.41
CA GLU A 180 -17.44 -2.40 2.15
C GLU A 180 -18.69 -1.90 1.43
N SER A 181 -18.65 -1.74 0.10
CA SER A 181 -19.82 -1.40 -0.70
C SER A 181 -20.93 -2.44 -0.55
N LYS A 182 -20.58 -3.73 -0.56
CA LYS A 182 -21.54 -4.84 -0.36
C LYS A 182 -22.13 -4.82 1.05
N ARG A 183 -21.32 -4.56 2.08
CA ARG A 183 -21.78 -4.41 3.47
C ARG A 183 -22.73 -3.23 3.63
N ARG A 184 -22.43 -2.09 3.00
CA ARG A 184 -23.31 -0.91 3.01
C ARG A 184 -24.65 -1.20 2.32
N ALA A 185 -24.62 -1.82 1.13
CA ALA A 185 -25.84 -2.22 0.44
C ALA A 185 -26.68 -3.19 1.28
N SER A 186 -26.06 -4.20 1.90
CA SER A 186 -26.75 -5.13 2.80
C SER A 186 -27.34 -4.43 4.04
N ALA A 187 -26.66 -3.42 4.59
CA ALA A 187 -27.17 -2.65 5.72
C ALA A 187 -28.34 -1.73 5.32
N ASP A 188 -28.28 -1.16 4.11
CA ASP A 188 -29.38 -0.37 3.54
C ASP A 188 -30.61 -1.26 3.27
N ASP A 189 -30.42 -2.49 2.78
CA ASP A 189 -31.48 -3.50 2.60
C ASP A 189 -32.11 -3.91 3.94
N GLU A 190 -31.30 -4.17 4.97
CA GLU A 190 -31.77 -4.51 6.33
C GLU A 190 -32.59 -3.36 6.94
N LYS A 191 -32.11 -2.12 6.78
CA LYS A 191 -32.82 -0.92 7.22
C LYS A 191 -34.15 -0.73 6.48
N MET A 192 -34.20 -1.04 5.18
CA MET A 192 -35.43 -0.97 4.38
C MET A 192 -36.48 -1.96 4.89
N TRP A 193 -36.08 -3.19 5.23
CA TRP A 193 -36.97 -4.21 5.78
C TRP A 193 -37.52 -3.80 7.15
N GLU A 194 -36.67 -3.28 8.03
CA GLU A 194 -37.08 -2.78 9.36
C GLU A 194 -38.08 -1.60 9.27
N GLU A 195 -37.87 -0.69 8.31
CA GLU A 195 -38.80 0.41 8.05
C GLU A 195 -40.17 -0.09 7.52
N GLN A 196 -40.20 -1.08 6.62
CA GLN A 196 -41.46 -1.69 6.16
C GLN A 196 -42.24 -2.35 7.30
N GLU A 197 -41.59 -3.15 8.14
CA GLU A 197 -42.24 -3.85 9.26
C GLU A 197 -42.84 -2.86 10.27
N SER A 198 -42.12 -1.75 10.54
CA SER A 198 -42.61 -0.66 11.39
C SER A 198 -43.87 0.03 10.84
N GLN A 199 -43.98 0.14 9.50
CA GLN A 199 -45.10 0.76 8.81
C GLN A 199 -46.31 -0.18 8.59
N GLU A 200 -46.13 -1.50 8.70
CA GLU A 200 -47.21 -2.49 8.60
C GLU A 200 -47.91 -2.78 9.93
N SER A 201 -47.21 -2.57 11.05
CA SER A 201 -47.69 -2.79 12.41
C SER A 201 -49.01 -2.05 12.80
N PRO A 202 -49.40 -0.92 12.17
CA PRO A 202 -50.74 -0.35 12.36
C PRO A 202 -51.73 -0.65 11.22
N ARG A 203 -51.28 -1.08 10.03
CA ARG A 203 -52.15 -1.15 8.82
C ARG A 203 -52.97 -2.43 8.73
N HIS A 204 -52.49 -3.55 9.27
CA HIS A 204 -53.26 -4.80 9.29
C HIS A 204 -54.27 -4.91 10.45
N ALA A 205 -54.30 -3.94 11.37
CA ALA A 205 -55.34 -3.83 12.39
C ALA A 205 -56.61 -3.08 11.91
N GLN A 206 -56.58 -2.48 10.70
CA GLN A 206 -57.68 -1.64 10.20
C GLN A 206 -58.41 -2.29 9.03
N SER A 207 -59.47 -3.03 9.36
CA SER A 207 -60.80 -2.94 8.72
C SER A 207 -61.65 -4.14 9.11
N VAL A 208 -61.94 -4.30 10.40
CA VAL A 208 -63.21 -4.94 10.73
C VAL A 208 -64.25 -3.85 10.52
N PRO A 209 -65.10 -3.89 9.48
CA PRO A 209 -66.14 -2.89 9.36
C PRO A 209 -67.00 -2.98 10.62
N ASN A 210 -67.17 -1.85 11.31
CA ASN A 210 -68.10 -1.73 12.42
C ASN A 210 -69.50 -1.99 11.85
N LEU A 211 -69.93 -3.25 11.91
CA LEU A 211 -71.19 -3.71 11.35
C LEU A 211 -72.24 -3.55 12.44
N ASN A 212 -73.17 -2.63 12.24
CA ASN A 212 -74.27 -2.40 13.17
C ASN A 212 -75.55 -3.03 12.64
N CYS A 213 -76.35 -3.60 13.55
CA CYS A 213 -77.61 -4.21 13.16
C CYS A 213 -78.58 -3.19 12.57
N ILE A 214 -79.17 -3.46 11.41
CA ILE A 214 -80.10 -2.52 10.77
C ILE A 214 -81.38 -2.26 11.60
N VAL A 215 -81.81 -3.24 12.41
CA VAL A 215 -83.02 -3.15 13.23
C VAL A 215 -82.76 -2.53 14.60
N CYS A 216 -81.69 -2.98 15.27
CA CYS A 216 -81.43 -2.69 16.68
C CYS A 216 -80.24 -1.74 16.89
N GLN A 217 -79.48 -1.43 15.83
CA GLN A 217 -78.24 -0.65 15.80
C GLN A 217 -77.09 -1.12 16.71
N LYS A 218 -77.25 -2.24 17.42
CA LYS A 218 -76.18 -2.84 18.22
C LYS A 218 -75.05 -3.36 17.33
N PRO A 219 -73.78 -3.26 17.78
CA PRO A 219 -72.64 -3.78 17.04
C PRO A 219 -72.75 -5.31 16.91
N THR A 220 -72.48 -5.82 15.71
CA THR A 220 -72.54 -7.23 15.37
C THR A 220 -71.40 -7.60 14.44
N LYS A 221 -71.03 -8.88 14.41
CA LYS A 221 -70.09 -9.43 13.42
C LYS A 221 -70.81 -10.30 12.38
N ARG A 222 -72.13 -10.46 12.51
CA ARG A 222 -72.93 -11.42 11.74
C ARG A 222 -73.63 -10.72 10.58
N ARG A 223 -73.33 -11.14 9.36
CA ARG A 223 -73.96 -10.65 8.12
C ARG A 223 -74.92 -11.67 7.54
N CYS A 224 -75.82 -11.23 6.67
CA CYS A 224 -76.65 -12.14 5.88
C CYS A 224 -75.75 -13.08 5.05
N SER A 225 -75.99 -14.39 5.12
CA SER A 225 -75.16 -15.39 4.42
C SER A 225 -75.25 -15.30 2.90
N ARG A 226 -76.37 -14.77 2.37
CA ARG A 226 -76.62 -14.70 0.93
C ARG A 226 -76.00 -13.45 0.29
N CYS A 227 -76.31 -12.28 0.82
CA CYS A 227 -75.87 -11.01 0.24
C CYS A 227 -74.68 -10.38 0.96
N LYS A 228 -74.34 -10.80 2.18
CA LYS A 228 -73.30 -10.22 3.05
C LYS A 228 -73.31 -8.68 3.22
N SER A 229 -74.33 -7.98 2.71
CA SER A 229 -74.45 -6.53 2.68
C SER A 229 -75.08 -5.95 3.95
N ILE A 230 -76.01 -6.68 4.55
CA ILE A 230 -76.71 -6.27 5.78
C ILE A 230 -76.28 -7.13 6.97
N SER A 231 -76.21 -6.51 8.14
CA SER A 231 -75.82 -7.16 9.39
C SER A 231 -76.93 -7.17 10.44
N TYR A 232 -76.97 -8.23 11.25
CA TYR A 232 -78.01 -8.46 12.26
C TYR A 232 -77.40 -8.82 13.62
N CYS A 233 -77.96 -8.28 14.70
CA CYS A 233 -77.54 -8.61 16.07
C CYS A 233 -78.05 -10.00 16.51
N SER A 234 -79.22 -10.44 16.00
CA SER A 234 -79.84 -11.73 16.31
C SER A 234 -80.70 -12.26 15.17
N ARG A 235 -81.11 -13.53 15.25
CA ARG A 235 -82.03 -14.16 14.28
C ARG A 235 -83.39 -13.47 14.26
N GLU A 236 -83.86 -12.96 15.40
CA GLU A 236 -85.12 -12.22 15.51
C GLU A 236 -85.09 -10.93 14.68
N CYS A 237 -84.00 -10.17 14.75
CA CYS A 237 -83.82 -8.96 13.94
C CYS A 237 -83.72 -9.29 12.45
N GLN A 238 -83.11 -10.42 12.10
CA GLN A 238 -83.09 -10.89 10.72
C GLN A 238 -84.50 -11.21 10.22
N VAL A 239 -85.32 -11.93 10.99
CA VAL A 239 -86.67 -12.34 10.56
C VAL A 239 -87.60 -11.14 10.41
N LYS A 240 -87.57 -10.18 11.35
CA LYS A 240 -88.38 -8.95 11.25
C LYS A 240 -88.07 -8.16 9.98
N HIS A 241 -86.78 -7.87 9.75
CA HIS A 241 -86.35 -7.15 8.57
C HIS A 241 -86.51 -7.96 7.27
N TRP A 242 -86.47 -9.30 7.36
CA TRP A 242 -86.70 -10.20 6.23
C TRP A 242 -88.13 -10.12 5.71
N SER A 243 -89.13 -10.12 6.60
CA SER A 243 -90.54 -10.03 6.19
C SER A 243 -90.92 -8.66 5.63
N GLU A 244 -90.29 -7.59 6.11
CA GLU A 244 -90.65 -6.22 5.77
C GLU A 244 -90.08 -5.80 4.41
N GLU A 245 -88.77 -5.96 4.20
CA GLU A 245 -88.10 -5.40 3.00
C GLU A 245 -87.01 -6.31 2.42
N HIS A 246 -86.21 -6.98 3.28
CA HIS A 246 -84.99 -7.64 2.81
C HIS A 246 -85.25 -8.83 1.86
N LYS A 247 -86.42 -9.48 1.93
CA LYS A 247 -86.78 -10.58 1.03
C LYS A 247 -86.77 -10.16 -0.45
N PHE A 248 -87.11 -8.90 -0.76
CA PHE A 248 -87.16 -8.39 -2.14
C PHE A 248 -85.81 -7.84 -2.61
N GLN A 249 -84.98 -7.34 -1.69
CA GLN A 249 -83.70 -6.69 -2.01
C GLN A 249 -82.48 -7.62 -1.85
N CYS A 250 -82.64 -8.83 -1.33
CA CYS A 250 -81.51 -9.73 -1.06
C CYS A 250 -80.97 -10.39 -2.35
N GLN A 251 -79.92 -9.79 -2.92
CA GLN A 251 -79.18 -10.34 -4.06
C GLN A 251 -77.88 -11.06 -3.62
N PRO A 252 -77.52 -12.21 -4.20
CA PRO A 252 -76.24 -12.85 -3.94
C PRO A 252 -75.08 -11.94 -4.34
N LEU A 253 -74.05 -11.83 -3.49
CA LEU A 253 -72.79 -11.27 -3.95
C LEU A 253 -72.01 -12.37 -4.66
N ASP A 254 -71.90 -12.27 -5.98
CA ASP A 254 -70.96 -13.08 -6.74
C ASP A 254 -69.56 -12.83 -6.20
N ALA A 255 -68.87 -13.91 -5.84
CA ALA A 255 -67.56 -13.88 -5.18
C ALA A 255 -66.43 -13.52 -6.16
N GLY A 256 -66.53 -12.37 -6.81
CA GLY A 256 -65.61 -11.90 -7.85
C GLY A 256 -64.92 -10.61 -7.49
N THR A 257 -64.21 -10.55 -6.36
CA THR A 257 -63.11 -9.59 -6.13
C THR A 257 -62.36 -9.99 -4.86
N SER A 258 -61.53 -11.03 -5.00
CA SER A 258 -60.33 -11.14 -4.20
C SER A 258 -59.23 -10.43 -4.99
N PRO A 259 -58.53 -9.42 -4.45
CA PRO A 259 -57.33 -8.91 -5.10
C PRO A 259 -56.25 -9.98 -4.97
N ARG A 260 -56.23 -10.91 -5.93
CA ARG A 260 -55.04 -11.71 -6.21
C ARG A 260 -54.15 -10.83 -7.06
N SER A 261 -53.04 -10.42 -6.47
CA SER A 261 -51.87 -9.91 -7.16
C SER A 261 -51.53 -10.82 -8.35
N SER A 262 -51.79 -10.35 -9.56
CA SER A 262 -51.22 -10.84 -10.80
C SER A 262 -49.75 -10.41 -10.81
N VAL A 263 -48.87 -11.35 -10.48
CA VAL A 263 -47.47 -11.31 -10.92
C VAL A 263 -47.50 -11.93 -12.31
N ASP A 264 -47.53 -11.09 -13.34
CA ASP A 264 -47.15 -11.48 -14.68
C ASP A 264 -45.64 -11.20 -14.78
N ASP A 265 -44.85 -12.27 -14.81
CA ASP A 265 -43.42 -12.26 -15.14
C ASP A 265 -43.27 -13.05 -16.44
N ASP A 266 -43.22 -12.32 -17.53
CA ASP A 266 -42.68 -12.72 -18.83
C ASP A 266 -41.70 -11.61 -19.20
N THR A 267 -40.42 -11.93 -19.43
CA THR A 267 -39.63 -11.51 -20.61
C THR A 267 -38.17 -11.96 -20.48
N GLU A 268 -37.77 -12.83 -21.43
CA GLU A 268 -36.43 -13.13 -22.02
C GLU A 268 -35.16 -13.21 -21.15
#